data_AF-A0A2I1ENB0-F1
#
_entry.id   AF-A0A2I1ENB0-F1
#
_cell.length_a   1.000
_cell.length_b   1.000
_cell.length_c   1.000
_cell.angle_alpha   90.00
_cell.angle_beta   90.00
_cell.angle_gamma   90.00
#
_symmetry.space_group_name_H-M   'P 1'
#
loop_
_entity.id
_entity.type
_entity.pdbx_description
1 polymer ?
#
loop_
_entity_poly.entity_id
_entity_poly.type
_entity_poly.pdbx_seq_one_letter_code
_entity_poly.pdbx_strand_id
1 'polypeptide(L)'
;NGFMVYRKNLNKHLETLGERISMQQLSPLAGSLWNSEPENVKDHYKSLSEEIKKLHNNRVENYINRKRSSEDDYGEMSSKK
;
A
#
# COMPACT_ATOMS: atom_id res chain seq x y z
N ASN A 1 -1.10 -7.14 1.40
CA ASN A 1 -0.75 -8.33 2.20
C ASN A 1 0.70 -8.17 2.67
N GLY A 2 1.12 -8.92 3.70
CA GLY A 2 2.47 -8.80 4.28
C GLY A 2 3.58 -9.11 3.26
N PHE A 3 3.41 -10.16 2.45
CA PHE A 3 4.36 -10.55 1.41
C PHE A 3 4.68 -9.43 0.40
N MET A 4 3.69 -8.64 -0.02
CA MET A 4 3.90 -7.53 -0.96
C MET A 4 4.74 -6.41 -0.34
N VAL A 5 4.55 -6.13 0.97
CA VAL A 5 5.35 -5.15 1.70
C VAL A 5 6.79 -5.67 1.84
N TYR A 6 6.94 -6.94 2.20
CA TYR A 6 8.23 -7.63 2.27
C TYR A 6 9.00 -7.55 0.94
N ARG A 7 8.38 -7.96 -0.17
CA ARG A 7 9.00 -7.94 -1.50
C ARG A 7 9.46 -6.54 -1.91
N LYS A 8 8.67 -5.52 -1.59
CA LYS A 8 9.03 -4.12 -1.86
C LYS A 8 10.22 -3.66 -1.01
N ASN A 9 10.25 -4.06 0.26
CA ASN A 9 11.37 -3.76 1.16
C ASN A 9 12.66 -4.45 0.69
N LEU A 10 12.58 -5.73 0.32
CA LEU A 10 13.68 -6.48 -0.27
C LEU A 10 14.24 -5.80 -1.52
N ASN A 11 13.37 -5.36 -2.44
CA ASN A 11 13.83 -4.65 -3.65
C ASN A 11 14.62 -3.39 -3.32
N LYS A 12 14.13 -2.58 -2.36
CA LYS A 12 14.85 -1.37 -1.92
C LYS A 12 16.19 -1.68 -1.26
N HIS A 13 16.25 -2.77 -0.50
CA HIS A 13 17.49 -3.20 0.12
C HIS A 13 18.52 -3.59 -0.95
N LEU A 14 18.12 -4.36 -1.97
CA LEU A 14 18.98 -4.71 -3.10
C LEU A 14 19.44 -3.47 -3.89
N GLU A 15 18.54 -2.52 -4.16
CA GLU A 15 18.89 -1.25 -4.80
C GLU A 15 19.95 -0.47 -4.01
N THR A 16 19.87 -0.51 -2.67
CA THR A 16 20.85 0.13 -1.78
C THR A 16 22.22 -0.56 -1.83
N LEU A 17 22.23 -1.87 -2.07
CA LEU A 17 23.46 -2.65 -2.29
C LEU A 17 24.03 -2.49 -3.71
N GLY A 18 23.35 -1.73 -4.58
CA GLY A 18 23.74 -1.56 -5.99
C GLY A 18 23.21 -2.66 -6.91
N GLU A 19 22.46 -3.61 -6.38
CA GLU A 19 21.90 -4.73 -7.13
C GLU A 19 20.55 -4.35 -7.73
N ARG A 20 20.52 -4.19 -9.07
CA ARG A 20 19.30 -3.93 -9.83
C ARG A 20 18.82 -5.21 -10.49
N ILE A 21 17.90 -5.90 -9.82
CA ILE A 21 17.30 -7.12 -10.37
C ILE A 21 15.91 -6.85 -10.96
N SER A 22 15.56 -7.62 -12.00
CA SER A 22 14.24 -7.52 -12.61
C SER A 22 13.15 -8.07 -11.69
N MET A 23 11.90 -7.64 -11.88
CA MET A 23 10.74 -8.20 -11.17
C MET A 23 10.57 -9.71 -11.37
N GLN A 24 11.02 -10.24 -12.51
CA GLN A 24 11.01 -11.68 -12.81
C GLN A 24 11.98 -12.45 -11.92
N GLN A 25 13.11 -11.86 -11.54
CA GLN A 25 14.10 -12.44 -10.62
C GLN A 25 13.72 -12.19 -9.16
N LEU A 26 13.21 -11.00 -8.85
CA LEU A 26 12.82 -10.62 -7.49
C LEU A 26 11.68 -11.49 -6.94
N SER A 27 10.69 -11.82 -7.76
CA SER A 27 9.51 -12.55 -7.31
C SER A 27 9.82 -13.95 -6.75
N PRO A 28 10.57 -14.83 -7.46
CA PRO A 28 10.96 -16.13 -6.91
C PRO A 28 11.96 -16.02 -5.74
N LEU A 29 12.87 -15.03 -5.76
CA LEU A 29 13.77 -14.76 -4.64
C LEU A 29 13.00 -14.39 -3.36
N ALA A 30 12.10 -13.43 -3.47
CA ALA A 30 11.26 -12.99 -2.35
C ALA A 30 10.39 -14.13 -1.83
N GLY A 31 9.83 -14.97 -2.71
CA GLY A 31 9.04 -16.13 -2.31
C GLY A 31 9.86 -17.15 -1.52
N SER A 32 11.08 -17.45 -1.98
CA SER A 32 11.99 -18.38 -1.31
C SER A 32 12.38 -17.87 0.08
N LEU A 33 12.79 -16.61 0.18
CA LEU A 33 13.15 -15.99 1.45
C LEU A 33 11.95 -15.93 2.39
N TRP A 34 10.80 -15.45 1.93
CA TRP A 34 9.57 -15.37 2.73
C TRP A 34 9.15 -16.71 3.32
N ASN A 35 9.30 -17.81 2.58
CA ASN A 35 8.98 -19.14 3.11
C ASN A 35 9.92 -19.57 4.24
N SER A 36 11.19 -19.15 4.19
CA SER A 36 12.18 -19.40 5.24
C SER A 36 12.13 -18.41 6.41
N GLU A 37 11.41 -17.30 6.29
CA GLU A 37 11.29 -16.32 7.38
C GLU A 37 10.56 -16.91 8.59
N PRO A 38 10.97 -16.54 9.82
CA PRO A 38 10.28 -16.94 11.04
C PRO A 38 8.93 -16.21 11.18
N GLU A 39 8.02 -16.81 11.95
CA GLU A 39 6.63 -16.33 12.04
C GLU A 39 6.53 -14.90 12.57
N ASN A 40 7.37 -14.52 13.53
CA ASN A 40 7.40 -13.17 14.08
C ASN A 40 7.72 -12.10 13.02
N VAL A 41 8.55 -12.43 12.03
CA VAL A 41 8.84 -11.54 10.90
C VAL A 41 7.60 -11.44 10.00
N LYS A 42 6.94 -12.57 9.72
CA LYS A 42 5.72 -12.57 8.90
C LYS A 42 4.59 -11.78 9.56
N ASP A 43 4.43 -11.92 10.87
CA ASP A 43 3.48 -11.16 11.69
C ASP A 43 3.77 -9.66 11.64
N HIS A 44 5.04 -9.26 11.78
CA HIS A 44 5.42 -7.86 11.66
C HIS A 44 5.01 -7.26 10.31
N TYR A 45 5.31 -7.95 9.19
CA TYR A 45 4.91 -7.49 7.87
C TYR A 45 3.40 -7.54 7.65
N LYS A 46 2.68 -8.46 8.31
CA LYS A 46 1.22 -8.50 8.29
C LYS A 46 0.64 -7.24 8.95
N SER A 47 1.08 -6.91 10.16
CA SER A 47 0.67 -5.69 10.88
C SER A 47 0.96 -4.43 10.06
N LEU A 48 2.16 -4.30 9.49
CA LEU A 48 2.50 -3.19 8.59
C LEU A 48 1.54 -3.10 7.40
N SER A 49 1.17 -4.25 6.81
CA SER A 49 0.26 -4.26 5.67
C SER A 49 -1.17 -3.83 6.04
N GLU A 50 -1.61 -4.12 7.26
CA GLU A 50 -2.91 -3.70 7.78
C GLU A 50 -2.93 -2.20 8.08
N GLU A 51 -1.86 -1.66 8.67
CA GLU A 51 -1.70 -0.22 8.89
C GLU A 51 -1.72 0.57 7.58
N ILE A 52 -0.98 0.11 6.57
CA ILE A 52 -0.97 0.72 5.24
C ILE A 52 -2.38 0.69 4.63
N LYS A 53 -3.09 -0.44 4.75
CA LYS A 53 -4.45 -0.59 4.23
C LYS A 53 -5.41 0.37 4.93
N LYS A 54 -5.34 0.48 6.26
CA LYS A 54 -6.16 1.39 7.05
C LYS A 54 -5.92 2.86 6.65
N LEU A 55 -4.66 3.26 6.54
CA LEU A 55 -4.29 4.61 6.11
C LEU A 55 -4.82 4.91 4.70
N HIS A 56 -4.70 3.96 3.77
CA HIS A 56 -5.20 4.11 2.41
C HIS A 56 -6.72 4.27 2.38
N ASN A 57 -7.45 3.41 3.10
CA ASN A 57 -8.91 3.47 3.17
C ASN A 57 -9.39 4.80 3.76
N ASN A 58 -8.79 5.25 4.86
CA ASN A 58 -9.11 6.55 5.46
C ASN A 58 -8.91 7.72 4.47
N ARG A 59 -7.84 7.67 3.66
CA ARG A 59 -7.59 8.70 2.63
C ARG A 59 -8.65 8.66 1.53
N VAL A 60 -9.05 7.47 1.09
CA VAL A 60 -10.09 7.29 0.08
C VAL A 60 -11.44 7.78 0.58
N GLU A 61 -11.84 7.40 1.80
CA GLU A 61 -13.08 7.86 2.44
C GLU A 61 -13.11 9.39 2.57
N ASN A 62 -12.01 9.98 3.06
CA ASN A 62 -11.89 11.44 3.16
C ASN A 62 -12.02 12.14 1.79
N TYR A 63 -11.44 11.58 0.74
CA TYR A 63 -11.56 12.12 -0.61
C TYR A 63 -13.01 12.07 -1.13
N ILE A 64 -13.69 10.94 -0.95
CA ILE A 64 -15.10 10.76 -1.35
C ILE A 64 -16.01 11.72 -0.58
N ASN A 65 -15.84 11.83 0.74
CA ASN A 65 -16.65 12.70 1.59
C ASN A 65 -16.49 14.18 1.21
N ARG A 66 -15.26 14.63 0.90
CA ARG A 66 -15.01 15.98 0.40
C ARG A 66 -15.71 16.25 -0.93
N LYS A 67 -15.67 15.28 -1.86
CA LYS A 67 -16.31 15.43 -3.17
C LYS A 67 -17.84 15.56 -3.07
N ARG A 68 -18.47 14.76 -2.22
CA ARG A 68 -19.92 14.83 -1.97
C ARG A 68 -20.34 16.20 -1.43
N SER A 69 -19.63 16.70 -0.41
CA SER A 69 -19.91 18.01 0.18
C SER A 69 -19.70 19.18 -0.79
N SER A 70 -18.88 19.03 -1.84
CA SER A 70 -18.71 20.07 -2.88
C SER A 70 -19.74 19.99 -4.00
N GLU A 71 -20.37 18.83 -4.24
CA GLU A 71 -21.44 18.69 -5.23
C GLU A 71 -22.78 19.23 -4.68
N ASP A 72 -22.97 19.18 -3.36
CA ASP A 72 -24.14 19.74 -2.67
C ASP A 72 -24.18 21.29 -2.70
N ASP A 73 -23.03 21.96 -2.79
CA ASP A 73 -22.93 23.44 -2.81
C ASP A 73 -23.26 24.05 -4.19
N TYR A 74 -23.03 23.31 -5.28
CA TYR A 74 -23.41 23.74 -6.64
C TYR A 74 -24.91 23.61 -6.92
N GLY A 75 -25.63 22.75 -6.18
CA GLY A 75 -27.08 22.59 -6.31
C GLY A 75 -27.87 23.80 -5.80
N GLU A 76 -27.39 24.47 -4.75
CA GLU A 76 -28.09 25.58 -4.11
C GLU A 76 -27.91 26.93 -4.85
N MET A 77 -26.79 27.10 -5.57
CA MET A 77 -26.57 28.28 -6.43
C MET A 77 -27.37 28.27 -7.74
N SER A 78 -27.87 27.11 -8.20
CA SER A 78 -28.58 27.00 -9.48
C SER A 78 -30.09 27.26 -9.40
N SER A 79 -30.68 27.20 -8.19
CA SER A 79 -32.13 27.39 -7.98
C SER A 79 -32.57 28.82 -7.67
N LYS A 80 -31.67 29.82 -7.75
CA LYS A 80 -32.03 31.26 -7.72
C LYS A 80 -31.93 31.85 -9.13
N LYS A 81 -32.94 31.59 -9.95
CA LYS A 81 -33.23 32.37 -11.17
C LYS A 81 -34.72 32.64 -11.25
#